data_AF-A0A2M7D0L4-F1
#
_entry.id   AF-A0A2M7D0L4-F1
#
_cell.length_a   1.000
_cell.length_b   1.000
_cell.length_c   1.000
_cell.angle_alpha   90.00
_cell.angle_beta   90.00
_cell.angle_gamma   90.00
#
_symmetry.space_group_name_H-M   'P 1'
#
loop_
_entity.id
_entity.type
_entity.pdbx_description
1 polymer ?
#
loop_
_entity_poly.entity_id
_entity_poly.type
_entity_poly.pdbx_seq_one_letter_code
_entity_poly.pdbx_strand_id
1 'polypeptide(L)'
;MNKTILKQALLFEDDNPVSSKIKDLGELASKYQNENELYFLHAKRREKAVIKNRELFFGFLSQTQQVTVESFEDIHNILNATCRSDNIKFSGDSKSNFVRVFDNVVVIKKRGEIAKLYQSGDLHELSMIDKFVAIENGETFLNIDKFAEYFDEDYFIYLAGYANTLTRTFLKTKKVHFFIDLDIESMNIYESFECESKALHIPKDIEQYFSDKAYNNVELYKKQRARMKNVYSQDVMPIIELIQKYNTVVEQEILYDEGSA
;
A
#
# COMPACT_ATOMS: atom_id res chain seq x y z
N MET A 1 16.19 5.15 -12.20
CA MET A 1 15.89 3.80 -11.66
C MET A 1 14.82 3.10 -12.48
N ASN A 2 15.07 1.88 -12.96
CA ASN A 2 14.09 1.07 -13.68
C ASN A 2 13.40 0.07 -12.72
N LYS A 3 12.16 0.38 -12.33
CA LYS A 3 11.37 -0.47 -11.40
C LYS A 3 11.16 -1.90 -11.93
N THR A 4 11.18 -2.11 -13.24
CA THR A 4 11.04 -3.45 -13.84
C THR A 4 12.25 -4.33 -13.52
N ILE A 5 13.46 -3.78 -13.56
CA ILE A 5 14.70 -4.52 -13.22
C ILE A 5 14.66 -4.96 -11.76
N LEU A 6 14.29 -4.06 -10.85
CA LEU A 6 14.17 -4.35 -9.42
C LEU A 6 13.07 -5.38 -9.11
N LYS A 7 11.91 -5.27 -9.75
CA LYS A 7 10.84 -6.28 -9.62
C LYS A 7 11.24 -7.65 -10.15
N GLN A 8 11.99 -7.70 -11.26
CA GLN A 8 12.54 -8.96 -11.77
C GLN A 8 13.62 -9.53 -10.85
N ALA A 9 14.39 -8.68 -10.17
CA ALA A 9 15.37 -9.12 -9.17
C ALA A 9 14.68 -9.74 -7.94
N LEU A 10 13.57 -9.18 -7.46
CA LEU A 10 12.79 -9.76 -6.35
C LEU A 10 12.27 -11.17 -6.63
N LEU A 11 12.12 -11.58 -7.89
CA LEU A 11 11.73 -12.95 -8.21
C LEU A 11 12.74 -14.00 -7.73
N PHE A 12 13.97 -13.60 -7.38
CA PHE A 12 15.03 -14.46 -6.84
C PHE A 12 15.02 -14.61 -5.31
N GLU A 13 14.13 -13.91 -4.60
CA GLU A 13 14.08 -13.93 -3.13
C GLU A 13 13.66 -15.32 -2.62
N ASP A 14 12.59 -15.86 -3.18
CA ASP A 14 11.97 -17.12 -2.74
C ASP A 14 12.33 -18.35 -3.61
N ASP A 15 12.62 -18.16 -4.91
CA ASP A 15 12.99 -19.24 -5.84
C ASP A 15 13.83 -18.70 -7.00
N ASN A 16 14.43 -19.59 -7.79
CA ASN A 16 15.10 -19.28 -9.04
C ASN A 16 14.06 -19.16 -10.18
N PRO A 17 13.81 -17.95 -10.73
CA PRO A 17 12.83 -17.74 -11.79
C PRO A 17 13.32 -18.30 -13.14
N VAL A 18 12.37 -18.67 -14.01
CA VAL A 18 12.69 -19.01 -15.41
C VAL A 18 13.23 -17.77 -16.13
N SER A 19 14.24 -17.95 -16.99
CA SER A 19 14.91 -16.86 -17.71
C SER A 19 13.98 -15.90 -18.45
N SER A 20 12.80 -16.36 -18.89
CA SER A 20 11.80 -15.53 -19.57
C SER A 20 11.15 -14.50 -18.65
N LYS A 21 11.05 -14.78 -17.34
CA LYS A 21 10.48 -13.85 -16.34
C LYS A 21 11.44 -12.72 -15.96
N ILE A 22 12.73 -12.87 -16.26
CA ILE A 22 13.78 -11.92 -15.92
C ILE A 22 14.49 -11.38 -17.16
N LYS A 23 13.78 -11.23 -18.28
CA LYS A 23 14.37 -10.90 -19.58
C LYS A 23 15.22 -9.63 -19.53
N ASP A 24 14.65 -8.53 -19.02
CA ASP A 24 15.31 -7.22 -19.01
C ASP A 24 16.50 -7.21 -18.04
N LEU A 25 16.33 -7.82 -16.86
CA LEU A 25 17.39 -8.03 -15.88
C LEU A 25 18.53 -8.88 -16.47
N GLY A 26 18.19 -9.96 -17.17
CA GLY A 26 19.14 -10.89 -17.76
C GLY A 26 19.95 -10.29 -18.91
N GLU A 27 19.30 -9.51 -19.78
CA GLU A 27 19.98 -8.77 -20.86
C GLU A 27 20.94 -7.73 -20.28
N LEU A 28 20.49 -6.96 -19.29
CA LEU A 28 21.30 -5.93 -18.64
C LEU A 28 22.48 -6.55 -17.87
N ALA A 29 22.24 -7.61 -17.11
CA ALA A 29 23.28 -8.33 -16.37
C ALA A 29 24.29 -8.97 -17.33
N SER A 30 23.85 -9.55 -18.46
CA SER A 30 24.76 -10.14 -19.45
C SER A 30 25.71 -9.09 -20.03
N LYS A 31 25.18 -7.92 -20.39
CA LYS A 31 26.00 -6.80 -20.87
C LYS A 31 27.01 -6.36 -19.82
N TYR A 32 26.56 -6.12 -18.58
CA TYR A 32 27.42 -5.66 -17.50
C TYR A 32 28.50 -6.68 -17.11
N GLN A 33 28.16 -7.97 -17.05
CA GLN A 33 29.11 -9.06 -16.80
C GLN A 33 30.23 -9.11 -17.84
N ASN A 34 29.87 -8.96 -19.13
CA ASN A 34 30.84 -8.96 -20.23
C ASN A 34 31.74 -7.71 -20.19
N GLU A 35 31.17 -6.54 -19.93
CA GLU A 35 31.92 -5.27 -19.89
C GLU A 35 32.90 -5.18 -18.72
N ASN A 36 32.62 -5.87 -17.61
CA ASN A 36 33.40 -5.79 -16.38
C ASN A 36 34.18 -7.08 -16.06
N GLU A 37 34.13 -8.09 -16.95
CA GLU A 37 34.75 -9.41 -16.73
C GLU A 37 34.31 -10.08 -15.42
N LEU A 38 33.03 -9.94 -15.06
CA LEU A 38 32.44 -10.48 -13.83
C LEU A 38 31.46 -11.61 -14.13
N TYR A 39 31.22 -12.47 -13.13
CA TYR A 39 30.21 -13.52 -13.24
C TYR A 39 29.40 -13.66 -11.94
N PHE A 40 28.12 -13.32 -12.01
CA PHE A 40 27.21 -13.28 -10.85
C PHE A 40 25.79 -13.77 -11.14
N LEU A 41 25.36 -13.84 -12.40
CA LEU A 41 24.04 -14.30 -12.82
C LEU A 41 24.16 -15.28 -14.00
N HIS A 42 23.67 -16.50 -13.79
CA HIS A 42 23.48 -17.49 -14.84
C HIS A 42 22.04 -17.45 -15.34
N ALA A 43 21.81 -17.00 -16.58
CA ALA A 43 20.47 -17.00 -17.17
C ALA A 43 20.54 -17.54 -18.60
N LYS A 44 20.06 -18.77 -18.82
CA LYS A 44 19.97 -19.40 -20.15
C LYS A 44 18.52 -19.59 -20.56
N ARG A 45 18.26 -19.52 -21.86
CA ARG A 45 16.92 -19.64 -22.43
C ARG A 45 16.29 -20.98 -22.01
N ARG A 46 15.06 -20.92 -21.46
CA ARG A 46 14.26 -22.07 -20.96
C ARG A 46 14.82 -22.75 -19.71
N GLU A 47 15.86 -22.20 -19.09
CA GLU A 47 16.39 -22.68 -17.81
C GLU A 47 15.99 -21.75 -16.67
N LYS A 48 16.02 -22.27 -15.44
CA LYS A 48 15.96 -21.44 -14.24
C LYS A 48 17.23 -20.60 -14.16
N ALA A 49 17.06 -19.29 -14.00
CA ALA A 49 18.16 -18.39 -13.77
C ALA A 49 18.65 -18.54 -12.32
N VAL A 50 19.95 -18.42 -12.09
CA VAL A 50 20.58 -18.61 -10.78
C VAL A 50 21.57 -17.51 -10.50
N ILE A 51 21.44 -16.85 -9.36
CA ILE A 51 22.45 -15.93 -8.84
C ILE A 51 23.63 -16.76 -8.34
N LYS A 52 24.80 -16.56 -8.94
CA LYS A 52 26.06 -17.25 -8.62
C LYS A 52 26.89 -16.51 -7.58
N ASN A 53 26.77 -15.18 -7.53
CA ASN A 53 27.41 -14.36 -6.53
C ASN A 53 26.45 -13.23 -6.14
N ARG A 54 25.94 -13.27 -4.91
CA ARG A 54 24.96 -12.29 -4.41
C ARG A 54 25.55 -10.89 -4.23
N GLU A 55 26.77 -10.79 -3.72
CA GLU A 55 27.46 -9.51 -3.51
C GLU A 55 27.64 -8.76 -4.83
N LEU A 56 28.17 -9.45 -5.85
CA LEU A 56 28.33 -8.88 -7.19
C LEU A 56 26.98 -8.57 -7.86
N PHE A 57 25.96 -9.39 -7.62
CA PHE A 57 24.61 -9.16 -8.13
C PHE A 57 23.99 -7.89 -7.55
N PHE A 58 24.07 -7.69 -6.24
CA PHE A 58 23.56 -6.49 -5.59
C PHE A 58 24.41 -5.24 -5.91
N GLY A 59 25.73 -5.39 -6.03
CA GLY A 59 26.61 -4.33 -6.55
C GLY A 59 26.24 -3.91 -7.97
N PHE A 60 25.95 -4.86 -8.86
CA PHE A 60 25.44 -4.61 -10.21
C PHE A 60 24.11 -3.82 -10.19
N LEU A 61 23.17 -4.22 -9.35
CA LEU A 61 21.90 -3.50 -9.21
C LEU A 61 22.14 -2.08 -8.71
N SER A 62 22.98 -1.91 -7.71
CA SER A 62 23.31 -0.59 -7.15
C SER A 62 23.85 0.36 -8.22
N GLN A 63 24.84 -0.10 -8.99
CA GLN A 63 25.47 0.72 -10.03
C GLN A 63 24.52 1.03 -11.19
N THR A 64 23.85 0.01 -11.73
CA THR A 64 23.01 0.20 -12.93
C THR A 64 21.70 0.93 -12.65
N GLN A 65 21.19 0.83 -11.42
CA GLN A 65 19.94 1.46 -11.03
C GLN A 65 20.13 2.81 -10.31
N GLN A 66 21.39 3.16 -9.98
CA GLN A 66 21.77 4.38 -9.24
C GLN A 66 21.06 4.46 -7.88
N VAL A 67 21.06 3.35 -7.15
CA VAL A 67 20.47 3.19 -5.82
C VAL A 67 21.45 2.39 -4.95
N THR A 68 21.27 2.36 -3.63
CA THR A 68 22.03 1.44 -2.77
C THR A 68 21.19 0.19 -2.53
N VAL A 69 21.69 -0.96 -2.99
CA VAL A 69 21.07 -2.28 -2.82
C VAL A 69 22.14 -3.24 -2.33
N GLU A 70 21.95 -3.79 -1.14
CA GLU A 70 22.82 -4.81 -0.56
C GLU A 70 22.06 -6.12 -0.29
N SER A 71 20.73 -6.07 -0.34
CA SER A 71 19.82 -7.17 -0.03
C SER A 71 18.51 -7.10 -0.84
N PHE A 72 17.70 -8.17 -0.79
CA PHE A 72 16.33 -8.14 -1.33
C PHE A 72 15.41 -7.22 -0.52
N GLU A 73 15.65 -7.10 0.78
CA GLU A 73 14.93 -6.18 1.67
C GLU A 73 15.10 -4.73 1.21
N ASP A 74 16.29 -4.33 0.77
CA ASP A 74 16.52 -3.00 0.20
C ASP A 74 15.70 -2.77 -1.06
N ILE A 75 15.53 -3.80 -1.90
CA ILE A 75 14.72 -3.72 -3.12
C ILE A 75 13.24 -3.53 -2.76
N HIS A 76 12.74 -4.24 -1.74
CA HIS A 76 11.39 -4.02 -1.20
C HIS A 76 11.23 -2.60 -0.69
N ASN A 77 12.19 -2.12 0.11
CA ASN A 77 12.17 -0.76 0.66
C ASN A 77 12.18 0.31 -0.44
N ILE A 78 13.00 0.14 -1.48
CA ILE A 78 13.04 1.04 -2.65
C ILE A 78 11.71 1.04 -3.41
N LEU A 79 11.14 -0.13 -3.66
CA LEU A 79 9.91 -0.25 -4.45
C LEU A 79 8.67 0.20 -3.67
N ASN A 80 8.70 0.05 -2.35
CA ASN A 80 7.62 0.40 -1.43
C ASN A 80 7.84 1.75 -0.73
N ALA A 81 8.89 2.51 -1.07
CA ALA A 81 9.15 3.83 -0.50
C ALA A 81 7.93 4.74 -0.74
N THR A 82 7.18 5.03 0.32
CA THR A 82 5.97 5.85 0.28
C THR A 82 6.23 7.32 0.63
N CYS A 83 7.42 7.64 1.15
CA CYS A 83 7.76 8.97 1.66
C CYS A 83 9.12 9.52 1.16
N ARG A 84 9.39 10.80 1.46
CA ARG A 84 10.52 11.56 0.88
C ARG A 84 11.84 11.13 1.45
N SER A 85 11.85 10.93 2.76
CA SER A 85 12.98 10.50 3.56
C SER A 85 13.46 9.14 3.03
N ASP A 86 12.55 8.18 2.84
CA ASP A 86 12.86 6.86 2.29
C ASP A 86 13.33 6.95 0.84
N ASN A 87 12.66 7.72 -0.01
CA ASN A 87 13.12 7.89 -1.40
C ASN A 87 14.53 8.52 -1.46
N ILE A 88 14.84 9.50 -0.60
CA ILE A 88 16.19 10.09 -0.50
C ILE A 88 17.18 9.07 0.04
N LYS A 89 16.83 8.34 1.11
CA LYS A 89 17.68 7.35 1.78
C LYS A 89 18.07 6.21 0.84
N PHE A 90 17.12 5.75 0.02
CA PHE A 90 17.33 4.57 -0.82
C PHE A 90 17.69 4.88 -2.28
N SER A 91 17.33 6.06 -2.80
CA SER A 91 17.60 6.42 -4.20
C SER A 91 18.48 7.65 -4.42
N GLY A 92 18.84 8.39 -3.38
CA GLY A 92 19.63 9.62 -3.50
C GLY A 92 18.94 10.76 -4.26
N ASP A 93 17.73 10.55 -4.80
CA ASP A 93 16.98 11.53 -5.59
C ASP A 93 15.66 11.91 -4.91
N SER A 94 15.55 13.19 -4.55
CA SER A 94 14.37 13.75 -3.88
C SER A 94 13.21 14.10 -4.82
N LYS A 95 13.37 13.96 -6.14
CA LYS A 95 12.43 14.46 -7.16
C LYS A 95 11.85 13.38 -8.09
N SER A 96 12.25 12.12 -7.94
CA SER A 96 11.95 11.04 -8.89
C SER A 96 10.60 10.32 -8.67
N ASN A 97 9.92 10.52 -7.54
CA ASN A 97 8.63 9.89 -7.24
C ASN A 97 7.61 10.91 -6.68
N PHE A 98 6.32 10.68 -6.91
CA PHE A 98 5.24 11.38 -6.20
C PHE A 98 5.30 11.00 -4.73
N VAL A 99 5.88 11.88 -3.93
CA VAL A 99 6.21 11.61 -2.55
C VAL A 99 5.11 12.15 -1.62
N ARG A 100 4.63 11.34 -0.67
CA ARG A 100 3.69 11.77 0.37
C ARG A 100 4.28 12.92 1.18
N VAL A 101 3.54 14.03 1.27
CA VAL A 101 3.99 15.31 1.85
C VAL A 101 4.14 15.24 3.39
N PHE A 102 3.58 14.22 4.03
CA PHE A 102 3.45 14.11 5.48
C PHE A 102 3.92 12.73 5.98
N ASP A 103 5.23 12.59 6.23
CA ASP A 103 5.84 11.33 6.68
C ASP A 103 5.93 11.21 8.22
N ASN A 104 6.15 12.35 8.89
CA ASN A 104 6.40 12.42 10.33
C ASN A 104 5.27 13.09 11.10
N VAL A 105 4.06 13.06 10.55
CA VAL A 105 2.87 13.59 11.23
C VAL A 105 1.73 12.60 11.17
N VAL A 106 0.97 12.57 12.27
CA VAL A 106 -0.33 11.92 12.35
C VAL A 106 -1.39 13.01 12.23
N VAL A 107 -2.35 12.83 11.31
CA VAL A 107 -3.42 13.80 11.12
C VAL A 107 -4.68 13.27 11.78
N ILE A 108 -5.14 13.97 12.81
CA ILE A 108 -6.31 13.57 13.61
C ILE A 108 -7.31 14.70 13.65
N LYS A 109 -8.59 14.35 13.55
CA LYS A 109 -9.72 15.25 13.74
C LYS A 109 -10.58 14.68 14.85
N LYS A 110 -10.98 15.53 15.80
CA LYS A 110 -12.04 15.22 16.75
C LYS A 110 -13.37 15.72 16.20
N ARG A 111 -14.47 15.01 16.46
CA ARG A 111 -15.82 15.38 16.04
C ARG A 111 -16.14 16.83 16.38
N GLY A 112 -16.59 17.59 15.37
CA GLY A 112 -16.90 19.01 15.47
C GLY A 112 -15.69 19.94 15.60
N GLU A 113 -14.46 19.42 15.57
CA GLU A 113 -13.22 20.21 15.59
C GLU A 113 -12.52 20.20 14.23
N ILE A 114 -11.59 21.14 14.04
CA ILE A 114 -10.70 21.14 12.88
C ILE A 114 -9.64 20.03 13.00
N ALA A 115 -9.17 19.53 11.86
CA ALA A 115 -8.06 18.57 11.83
C ALA A 115 -6.77 19.20 12.38
N LYS A 116 -6.00 18.42 13.13
CA LYS A 116 -4.72 18.77 13.74
C LYS A 116 -3.63 17.81 13.28
N LEU A 117 -2.42 18.35 13.14
CA LEU A 117 -1.21 17.59 12.83
C LEU A 117 -0.44 17.35 14.13
N TYR A 118 -0.10 16.10 14.41
CA TYR A 118 0.69 15.71 15.57
C TYR A 118 2.03 15.15 15.12
N GLN A 119 3.13 15.68 15.64
CA GLN A 119 4.45 15.08 15.46
C GLN A 119 4.68 14.02 16.53
N SER A 120 5.76 13.24 16.41
CA SER A 120 6.11 12.18 17.38
C SER A 120 6.18 12.70 18.82
N GLY A 121 6.67 13.92 19.02
CA GLY A 121 6.74 14.58 20.33
C GLY A 121 5.38 14.89 20.94
N ASP A 122 4.35 15.08 20.13
CA ASP A 122 3.02 15.53 20.54
C ASP A 122 2.04 14.37 20.75
N LEU A 123 2.40 13.14 20.33
CA LEU A 123 1.51 11.98 20.43
C LEU A 123 1.10 11.61 21.87
N HIS A 124 1.85 12.08 22.87
CA HIS A 124 1.51 11.90 24.28
C HIS A 124 0.16 12.55 24.64
N GLU A 125 -0.25 13.61 23.93
CA GLU A 125 -1.56 14.27 24.10
C GLU A 125 -2.73 13.34 23.75
N LEU A 126 -2.48 12.32 22.93
CA LEU A 126 -3.46 11.37 22.44
C LEU A 126 -3.43 10.04 23.21
N SER A 127 -2.62 9.96 24.27
CA SER A 127 -2.37 8.70 25.01
C SER A 127 -3.64 8.07 25.57
N MET A 128 -4.58 8.88 26.07
CA MET A 128 -5.86 8.45 26.65
C MET A 128 -6.94 8.08 25.63
N ILE A 129 -6.68 8.27 24.32
CA ILE A 129 -7.65 7.98 23.26
C ILE A 129 -7.31 6.62 22.67
N ASP A 130 -8.19 5.64 22.85
CA ASP A 130 -7.92 4.27 22.42
C ASP A 130 -8.68 3.85 21.17
N LYS A 131 -9.72 4.59 20.78
CA LYS A 131 -10.57 4.26 19.63
C LYS A 131 -10.53 5.34 18.57
N PHE A 132 -10.34 4.93 17.33
CA PHE A 132 -10.28 5.81 16.17
C PHE A 132 -11.08 5.25 15.01
N VAL A 133 -11.69 6.13 14.23
CA VAL A 133 -12.15 5.81 12.87
C VAL A 133 -11.07 6.21 11.88
N ALA A 134 -10.55 5.25 11.13
CA ALA A 134 -9.51 5.47 10.13
C ALA A 134 -10.12 5.70 8.75
N ILE A 135 -9.70 6.78 8.09
CA ILE A 135 -10.29 7.26 6.83
C ILE A 135 -9.21 7.45 5.77
N GLU A 136 -9.42 6.84 4.61
CA GLU A 136 -8.45 6.90 3.51
C GLU A 136 -8.52 8.18 2.70
N ASN A 137 -9.73 8.60 2.29
CA ASN A 137 -9.92 9.75 1.42
C ASN A 137 -9.87 11.08 2.22
N GLY A 138 -9.15 12.07 1.68
CA GLY A 138 -8.94 13.35 2.35
C GLY A 138 -10.20 14.21 2.41
N GLU A 139 -11.03 14.19 1.36
CA GLU A 139 -12.30 14.92 1.32
C GLU A 139 -13.29 14.33 2.33
N THR A 140 -13.41 13.00 2.38
CA THR A 140 -14.24 12.33 3.41
C THR A 140 -13.72 12.62 4.81
N PHE A 141 -12.41 12.57 5.04
CA PHE A 141 -11.82 12.89 6.36
C PHE A 141 -12.14 14.32 6.81
N LEU A 142 -12.03 15.29 5.91
CA LEU A 142 -12.34 16.68 6.24
C LEU A 142 -13.84 16.88 6.52
N ASN A 143 -14.71 16.16 5.79
CA ASN A 143 -16.16 16.24 5.89
C ASN A 143 -16.78 15.18 6.82
N ILE A 144 -15.98 14.46 7.62
CA ILE A 144 -16.44 13.30 8.39
C ILE A 144 -17.58 13.61 9.36
N ASP A 145 -17.70 14.86 9.82
CA ASP A 145 -18.79 15.27 10.70
C ASP A 145 -20.18 15.03 10.09
N LYS A 146 -20.30 14.98 8.75
CA LYS A 146 -21.54 14.61 8.05
C LYS A 146 -21.95 13.15 8.26
N PHE A 147 -20.97 12.28 8.51
CA PHE A 147 -21.17 10.84 8.67
C PHE A 147 -20.91 10.37 10.12
N ALA A 148 -20.59 11.30 11.03
CA ALA A 148 -20.16 10.99 12.38
C ALA A 148 -21.23 10.26 13.20
N GLU A 149 -22.51 10.38 12.84
CA GLU A 149 -23.60 9.65 13.49
C GLU A 149 -23.56 8.13 13.26
N TYR A 150 -22.87 7.67 12.21
CA TYR A 150 -22.69 6.23 11.94
C TYR A 150 -21.55 5.59 12.74
N PHE A 151 -20.84 6.38 13.55
CA PHE A 151 -19.69 5.94 14.33
C PHE A 151 -19.87 6.28 15.80
N ASP A 152 -19.49 5.33 16.67
CA ASP A 152 -19.47 5.56 18.13
C ASP A 152 -18.21 6.34 18.56
N GLU A 153 -17.19 6.39 17.72
CA GLU A 153 -15.94 7.09 17.98
C GLU A 153 -16.00 8.60 17.70
N ASP A 154 -15.36 9.39 18.56
CA ASP A 154 -15.22 10.84 18.39
C ASP A 154 -13.94 11.28 17.69
N TYR A 155 -13.00 10.35 17.48
CA TYR A 155 -11.68 10.65 16.91
C TYR A 155 -11.50 9.95 15.57
N PHE A 156 -11.11 10.75 14.59
CA PHE A 156 -10.89 10.35 13.21
C PHE A 156 -9.42 10.51 12.87
N ILE A 157 -8.86 9.55 12.13
CA ILE A 157 -7.46 9.55 11.71
C ILE A 157 -7.36 9.37 10.19
N TYR A 158 -6.56 10.23 9.54
CA TYR A 158 -6.38 10.19 8.10
C TYR A 158 -5.23 9.25 7.70
N LEU A 159 -5.45 8.38 6.72
CA LEU A 159 -4.48 7.40 6.25
C LEU A 159 -3.73 7.83 4.97
N ALA A 160 -4.40 8.54 4.07
CA ALA A 160 -3.90 8.85 2.72
C ALA A 160 -3.50 7.61 1.89
N GLY A 161 -4.23 6.50 1.95
CA GLY A 161 -3.83 5.19 1.42
C GLY A 161 -2.94 4.41 2.39
N TYR A 162 -1.82 3.85 1.93
CA TYR A 162 -0.83 3.20 2.82
C TYR A 162 -0.16 4.19 3.78
N ALA A 163 -0.75 4.38 4.96
CA ALA A 163 -0.30 5.38 5.93
C ALA A 163 1.20 5.35 6.22
N ASN A 164 1.74 6.52 6.56
CA ASN A 164 3.15 6.67 6.90
C ASN A 164 3.53 5.85 8.14
N THR A 165 4.84 5.69 8.36
CA THR A 165 5.39 4.88 9.45
C THR A 165 4.95 5.36 10.83
N LEU A 166 4.81 6.67 11.03
CA LEU A 166 4.40 7.23 12.32
C LEU A 166 2.94 6.89 12.64
N THR A 167 2.02 7.09 11.69
CA THR A 167 0.61 6.73 11.81
C THR A 167 0.44 5.24 12.04
N ARG A 168 1.17 4.38 11.30
CA ARG A 168 1.10 2.93 11.50
C ARG A 168 1.56 2.52 12.89
N THR A 169 2.70 3.07 13.35
CA THR A 169 3.23 2.82 14.69
C THR A 169 2.25 3.28 15.77
N PHE A 170 1.67 4.47 15.62
CA PHE A 170 0.68 5.01 16.53
C PHE A 170 -0.57 4.13 16.65
N LEU A 171 -1.05 3.57 15.54
CA LEU A 171 -2.25 2.74 15.52
C LEU A 171 -2.06 1.32 16.08
N LYS A 172 -0.82 0.83 16.24
CA LYS A 172 -0.55 -0.53 16.76
C LYS A 172 -1.17 -0.80 18.13
N THR A 173 -1.29 0.23 18.97
CA THR A 173 -1.83 0.12 20.32
C THR A 173 -3.25 0.65 20.43
N LYS A 174 -3.96 0.79 19.29
CA LYS A 174 -5.28 1.42 19.22
C LYS A 174 -6.30 0.47 18.63
N LYS A 175 -7.57 0.71 18.96
CA LYS A 175 -8.73 0.05 18.36
C LYS A 175 -9.20 0.91 17.19
N VAL A 176 -9.26 0.31 16.00
CA VAL A 176 -9.43 1.08 14.77
C VAL A 176 -10.61 0.57 13.97
N HIS A 177 -11.59 1.44 13.76
CA HIS A 177 -12.71 1.19 12.86
C HIS A 177 -12.38 1.78 11.50
N PHE A 178 -12.22 0.96 10.47
CA PHE A 178 -11.82 1.40 9.14
C PHE A 178 -13.04 1.80 8.31
N PHE A 179 -13.10 3.09 7.95
CA PHE A 179 -14.03 3.63 6.97
C PHE A 179 -13.22 4.01 5.71
N ILE A 180 -13.14 3.04 4.79
CA ILE A 180 -12.30 3.06 3.59
C ILE A 180 -13.14 2.64 2.38
N ASP A 181 -12.63 2.84 1.17
CA ASP A 181 -13.32 2.36 -0.03
C ASP A 181 -13.51 0.83 0.02
N LEU A 182 -14.58 0.36 -0.62
CA LEU A 182 -14.91 -1.05 -0.70
C LEU A 182 -14.39 -1.62 -2.02
N ASP A 183 -13.07 -1.48 -2.18
CA ASP A 183 -12.30 -1.90 -3.34
C ASP A 183 -11.12 -2.80 -2.96
N ILE A 184 -10.44 -3.38 -3.95
CA ILE A 184 -9.39 -4.39 -3.71
C ILE A 184 -8.16 -3.77 -3.05
N GLU A 185 -7.82 -2.52 -3.40
CA GLU A 185 -6.66 -1.83 -2.82
C GLU A 185 -6.87 -1.51 -1.35
N SER A 186 -8.04 -1.00 -1.01
CA SER A 186 -8.44 -0.64 0.35
C SER A 186 -8.53 -1.87 1.22
N MET A 187 -9.06 -2.98 0.71
CA MET A 187 -9.01 -4.27 1.42
C MET A 187 -7.56 -4.71 1.65
N ASN A 188 -6.66 -4.54 0.66
CA ASN A 188 -5.24 -4.83 0.84
C ASN A 188 -4.56 -3.92 1.87
N ILE A 189 -4.95 -2.64 1.91
CA ILE A 189 -4.50 -1.66 2.90
C ILE A 189 -4.96 -2.09 4.30
N TYR A 190 -6.25 -2.40 4.49
CA TYR A 190 -6.81 -2.90 5.74
C TYR A 190 -6.01 -4.09 6.28
N GLU A 191 -5.75 -5.09 5.43
CA GLU A 191 -4.97 -6.28 5.80
C GLU A 191 -3.56 -5.92 6.31
N SER A 192 -2.95 -4.87 5.77
CA SER A 192 -1.58 -4.46 6.12
C SER A 192 -1.45 -3.76 7.48
N PHE A 193 -2.55 -3.35 8.11
CA PHE A 193 -2.51 -2.68 9.41
C PHE A 193 -2.44 -3.68 10.57
N GLU A 194 -1.53 -3.41 11.49
CA GLU A 194 -1.46 -4.01 12.82
C GLU A 194 -2.04 -3.00 13.80
N CYS A 195 -3.06 -3.41 14.57
CA CYS A 195 -3.76 -2.61 15.57
C CYS A 195 -4.01 -3.47 16.82
N GLU A 196 -4.39 -2.87 17.96
CA GLU A 196 -4.85 -3.65 19.14
C GLU A 196 -6.07 -4.49 18.75
N SER A 197 -7.01 -3.85 18.05
CA SER A 197 -8.09 -4.50 17.32
C SER A 197 -8.45 -3.64 16.11
N LYS A 198 -8.96 -4.26 15.05
CA LYS A 198 -9.52 -3.54 13.92
C LYS A 198 -10.85 -4.14 13.50
N ALA A 199 -11.71 -3.31 12.92
CA ALA A 199 -12.96 -3.71 12.30
C ALA A 199 -13.16 -2.92 11.02
N LEU A 200 -13.76 -3.53 10.00
CA LEU A 200 -14.14 -2.84 8.78
C LEU A 200 -15.57 -2.31 8.91
N HIS A 201 -15.79 -1.06 8.51
CA HIS A 201 -17.11 -0.47 8.45
C HIS A 201 -17.89 -1.05 7.26
N ILE A 202 -18.95 -1.80 7.54
CA ILE A 202 -19.81 -2.41 6.52
C ILE A 202 -21.26 -1.95 6.77
N PRO A 203 -21.86 -1.14 5.88
CA PRO A 203 -23.26 -0.76 5.96
C PRO A 203 -24.21 -1.98 5.91
N LYS A 204 -25.39 -1.87 6.52
CA LYS A 204 -26.37 -2.98 6.58
C LYS A 204 -26.81 -3.48 5.20
N ASP A 205 -27.04 -2.57 4.26
CA ASP A 205 -27.54 -2.88 2.91
C ASP A 205 -26.41 -2.92 1.87
N ILE A 206 -25.21 -3.38 2.28
CA ILE A 206 -24.01 -3.23 1.46
C ILE A 206 -24.13 -3.87 0.06
N GLU A 207 -24.81 -5.00 -0.06
CA GLU A 207 -25.01 -5.68 -1.35
C GLU A 207 -25.76 -4.82 -2.38
N GLN A 208 -26.61 -3.89 -1.93
CA GLN A 208 -27.29 -2.95 -2.83
C GLN A 208 -26.30 -2.07 -3.59
N TYR A 209 -25.24 -1.59 -2.92
CA TYR A 209 -24.21 -0.76 -3.54
C TYR A 209 -23.40 -1.51 -4.61
N PHE A 210 -23.26 -2.84 -4.49
CA PHE A 210 -22.57 -3.66 -5.49
C PHE A 210 -23.49 -4.13 -6.63
N SER A 211 -24.79 -4.22 -6.39
CA SER A 211 -25.76 -4.72 -7.37
C SER A 211 -26.35 -3.62 -8.24
N ASP A 212 -26.44 -2.39 -7.74
CA ASP A 212 -26.93 -1.24 -8.50
C ASP A 212 -25.86 -0.71 -9.46
N LYS A 213 -26.26 -0.50 -10.72
CA LYS A 213 -25.38 0.04 -11.75
C LYS A 213 -24.99 1.50 -11.50
N ALA A 214 -25.77 2.25 -10.74
CA ALA A 214 -25.45 3.65 -10.40
C ALA A 214 -24.14 3.78 -9.62
N TYR A 215 -23.78 2.76 -8.84
CA TYR A 215 -22.64 2.77 -7.91
C TYR A 215 -21.46 1.93 -8.41
N ASN A 216 -21.60 1.26 -9.54
CA ASN A 216 -20.62 0.30 -10.03
C ASN A 216 -19.40 0.94 -10.68
N ASN A 217 -18.20 0.61 -10.18
CA ASN A 217 -16.93 0.97 -10.80
C ASN A 217 -16.19 -0.24 -11.41
N VAL A 218 -16.74 -0.77 -12.51
CA VAL A 218 -16.20 -1.95 -13.23
C VAL A 218 -14.81 -1.70 -13.83
N GLU A 219 -14.52 -0.47 -14.29
CA GLU A 219 -13.23 -0.12 -14.86
C GLU A 219 -12.12 -0.12 -13.81
N LEU A 220 -12.40 0.36 -12.60
CA LEU A 220 -11.47 0.27 -11.48
C LEU A 220 -11.24 -1.18 -11.06
N TYR A 221 -12.31 -1.98 -10.95
CA TYR A 221 -12.21 -3.42 -10.68
C TYR A 221 -11.24 -4.12 -11.66
N LYS A 222 -11.38 -3.89 -12.97
CA LYS A 222 -10.48 -4.50 -13.99
C LYS A 222 -9.01 -4.13 -13.78
N LYS A 223 -8.72 -2.91 -13.32
CA LYS A 223 -7.36 -2.45 -13.03
C LYS A 223 -6.78 -3.09 -11.77
N GLN A 224 -7.62 -3.33 -10.77
CA GLN A 224 -7.19 -3.81 -9.45
C GLN A 224 -7.23 -5.35 -9.31
N ARG A 225 -8.05 -6.07 -10.08
CA ARG A 225 -8.27 -7.53 -9.92
C ARG A 225 -7.00 -8.38 -9.87
N ALA A 226 -5.93 -7.96 -10.56
CA ALA A 226 -4.66 -8.67 -10.57
C ALA A 226 -3.89 -8.59 -9.22
N ARG A 227 -4.32 -7.70 -8.32
CA ARG A 227 -3.73 -7.46 -6.99
C ARG A 227 -4.59 -8.05 -5.86
N MET A 228 -5.68 -8.73 -6.21
CA MET A 228 -6.48 -9.48 -5.24
C MET A 228 -5.63 -10.59 -4.63
N LYS A 229 -5.60 -10.68 -3.31
CA LYS A 229 -4.86 -11.72 -2.58
C LYS A 229 -5.64 -13.03 -2.62
N ASN A 230 -4.92 -14.14 -2.41
CA ASN A 230 -5.54 -15.46 -2.29
C ASN A 230 -6.22 -15.68 -0.94
N VAL A 231 -5.86 -14.90 0.08
CA VAL A 231 -6.33 -15.04 1.46
C VAL A 231 -6.60 -13.64 2.02
N TYR A 232 -7.80 -13.46 2.60
CA TYR A 232 -8.22 -12.29 3.35
C TYR A 232 -8.70 -12.71 4.75
N SER A 233 -8.68 -11.78 5.69
CA SER A 233 -9.26 -11.94 7.02
C SER A 233 -10.78 -12.07 6.96
N GLN A 234 -11.38 -12.70 7.97
CA GLN A 234 -12.83 -12.92 8.03
C GLN A 234 -13.64 -11.62 7.98
N ASP A 235 -13.10 -10.51 8.50
CA ASP A 235 -13.75 -9.21 8.49
C ASP A 235 -13.93 -8.64 7.07
N VAL A 236 -12.99 -8.96 6.17
CA VAL A 236 -12.94 -8.44 4.79
C VAL A 236 -13.63 -9.37 3.80
N MET A 237 -13.73 -10.66 4.11
CA MET A 237 -14.33 -11.67 3.24
C MET A 237 -15.71 -11.29 2.68
N PRO A 238 -16.66 -10.73 3.46
CA PRO A 238 -17.97 -10.33 2.93
C PRO A 238 -17.86 -9.34 1.76
N ILE A 239 -16.91 -8.40 1.81
CA ILE A 239 -16.70 -7.42 0.74
C ILE A 239 -16.03 -8.08 -0.47
N ILE A 240 -15.05 -8.95 -0.25
CA ILE A 240 -14.38 -9.69 -1.33
C ILE A 240 -15.36 -10.56 -2.10
N GLU A 241 -16.28 -11.24 -1.41
CA GLU A 241 -17.33 -12.04 -2.02
C GLU A 241 -18.26 -11.20 -2.90
N LEU A 242 -18.65 -9.99 -2.43
CA LEU A 242 -19.45 -9.06 -3.21
C LEU A 242 -18.69 -8.53 -4.44
N ILE A 243 -17.43 -8.14 -4.29
CA ILE A 243 -16.57 -7.71 -5.41
C ILE A 243 -16.49 -8.80 -6.49
N GLN A 244 -16.27 -10.05 -6.09
CA GLN A 244 -16.17 -11.18 -7.00
C GLN A 244 -17.52 -11.52 -7.66
N LYS A 245 -18.61 -11.50 -6.88
CA LYS A 245 -19.97 -11.78 -7.35
C LYS A 245 -20.42 -10.78 -8.42
N TYR A 246 -20.18 -9.49 -8.18
CA TYR A 246 -20.67 -8.41 -9.05
C TYR A 246 -19.63 -7.87 -10.04
N ASN A 247 -18.35 -8.28 -9.91
CA ASN A 247 -17.24 -7.84 -10.77
C ASN A 247 -17.10 -6.31 -10.81
N THR A 248 -17.23 -5.68 -9.65
CA THR A 248 -17.26 -4.24 -9.45
C THR A 248 -16.69 -3.90 -8.08
N VAL A 249 -16.35 -2.63 -7.88
CA VAL A 249 -15.92 -2.07 -6.59
C VAL A 249 -16.74 -0.81 -6.31
N VAL A 250 -16.76 -0.39 -5.05
CA VAL A 250 -17.61 0.69 -4.53
C VAL A 250 -16.72 1.67 -3.77
N GLU A 251 -16.83 2.96 -4.08
CA GLU A 251 -16.10 4.03 -3.38
C GLU A 251 -16.83 4.41 -2.07
N GLN A 252 -16.11 4.88 -1.06
CA GLN A 252 -16.74 5.19 0.23
C GLN A 252 -17.63 6.44 0.19
N GLU A 253 -17.38 7.36 -0.75
CA GLU A 253 -18.08 8.66 -0.84
C GLU A 253 -19.57 8.52 -1.18
N ILE A 254 -19.94 7.42 -1.84
CA ILE A 254 -21.34 7.11 -2.17
C ILE A 254 -22.07 6.38 -1.03
N LEU A 255 -21.36 5.98 0.02
CA LEU A 255 -21.98 5.44 1.22
C LEU A 255 -22.61 6.60 1.99
N TYR A 256 -23.91 6.47 2.27
CA TYR A 256 -24.70 7.49 2.98
C TYR A 256 -24.88 8.82 2.25
N ASP A 257 -24.63 8.86 0.94
CA ASP A 257 -25.07 9.99 0.12
C ASP A 257 -26.60 9.88 -0.06
N GLU A 258 -27.38 10.69 0.66
CA GLU A 258 -28.84 10.77 0.56
C GLU A 258 -29.31 11.49 -0.73
N GLY A 259 -28.66 11.18 -1.86
CA GLY A 259 -28.72 11.96 -3.08
C GLY A 259 -29.06 11.17 -4.34
N SER A 260 -29.87 10.10 -4.29
CA SER A 260 -30.51 9.48 -5.48
C SER A 260 -31.67 8.53 -5.11
N ALA A 261 -32.74 9.04 -4.51
CA ALA A 261 -34.12 8.57 -4.71
C ALA A 261 -35.13 9.62 -4.24
#